data_AF-T0ZTH0-F1
#
_entry.id   AF-T0ZTH0-F1
#
_cell.length_a   1.000
_cell.length_b   1.000
_cell.length_c   1.000
_cell.angle_alpha   90.00
_cell.angle_beta   90.00
_cell.angle_gamma   90.00
#
_symmetry.space_group_name_H-M   'P 1'
#
loop_
_entity.id
_entity.type
_entity.pdbx_description
1 polymer ?
#
loop_
_entity_poly.entity_id
_entity_poly.type
_entity_poly.pdbx_seq_one_letter_code
_entity_poly.pdbx_strand_id
1 'polypeptide(L)'
;MVVKPETVENIDVGVRYKNPAYFWDVAFYNRNFTNIFSSTYNSISGLTLTENAGNATSRGFTLGGGVNLPYHFQLQGNAGYTHFVYTKNFCSISCNPQNPSGAGFFTSGMWRPNIPAETANLELAYVRGPWYGSVQEHYTGSEYLSNYFTGVTTNQQLGGYGTLNL
;
A
#
# COMPACT_ATOMS: atom_id res chain seq x y z
N MET A 1 5.40 22.91 -17.65
CA MET A 1 6.42 22.02 -17.05
C MET A 1 6.54 20.77 -17.90
N VAL A 2 7.74 20.21 -18.06
CA VAL A 2 7.93 18.93 -18.76
C VAL A 2 7.89 17.82 -17.72
N VAL A 3 6.99 16.86 -17.91
CA VAL A 3 6.89 15.67 -17.06
C VAL A 3 8.14 14.79 -17.28
N LYS A 4 8.81 14.44 -16.19
CA LYS A 4 9.94 13.51 -16.17
C LYS A 4 9.46 12.10 -15.87
N PRO A 5 10.13 11.05 -16.36
CA PRO A 5 9.84 9.69 -15.94
C PRO A 5 9.99 9.52 -14.42
N GLU A 6 9.07 8.77 -13.82
CA GLU A 6 9.21 8.23 -12.47
C GLU A 6 10.28 7.13 -12.49
N THR A 7 11.24 7.20 -11.57
CA THR A 7 12.26 6.17 -11.40
C THR A 7 12.21 5.59 -10.00
N VAL A 8 12.52 4.30 -9.89
CA VAL A 8 12.50 3.58 -8.62
C VAL A 8 13.81 2.83 -8.45
N GLU A 9 14.50 3.11 -7.36
CA GLU A 9 15.62 2.31 -6.88
C GLU A 9 15.11 1.38 -5.79
N ASN A 10 15.31 0.08 -5.93
CA ASN A 10 14.80 -0.91 -4.99
C ASN A 10 15.89 -1.85 -4.49
N ILE A 11 15.72 -2.28 -3.24
CA ILE A 11 16.44 -3.41 -2.66
C ILE A 11 15.45 -4.26 -1.89
N ASP A 12 15.37 -5.52 -2.29
CA ASP A 12 14.44 -6.50 -1.72
C ASP A 12 15.27 -7.72 -1.28
N VAL A 13 15.01 -8.23 -0.07
CA VAL A 13 15.68 -9.42 0.49
C VAL A 13 14.61 -10.32 1.08
N GLY A 14 14.66 -11.61 0.76
CA GLY A 14 13.70 -12.56 1.28
C GLY A 14 14.25 -13.96 1.45
N VAL A 15 13.58 -14.72 2.32
CA VAL A 15 13.84 -16.13 2.59
C VAL A 15 12.54 -16.88 2.45
N ARG A 16 12.62 -18.06 1.83
CA ARG A 16 11.51 -19.00 1.69
C ARG A 16 11.94 -20.37 2.15
N TYR A 17 11.03 -21.05 2.83
CA TYR A 17 11.16 -22.45 3.19
C TYR A 17 9.89 -23.22 2.80
N LYS A 18 10.06 -24.47 2.38
CA LYS A 18 8.96 -25.37 2.06
C LYS A 18 9.35 -26.81 2.36
N ASN A 19 8.44 -27.53 3.00
CA ASN A 19 8.45 -28.98 3.10
C ASN A 19 7.02 -29.53 2.85
N PRO A 20 6.79 -30.86 2.90
CA PRO A 20 5.46 -31.42 2.69
C PRO A 20 4.39 -31.03 3.72
N ALA A 21 4.79 -30.65 4.93
CA ALA A 21 3.88 -30.31 6.02
C ALA A 21 3.53 -28.82 6.07
N TYR A 22 4.50 -27.93 5.80
CA TYR A 22 4.32 -26.48 5.87
C TYR A 22 5.28 -25.73 4.97
N PHE A 23 4.94 -24.47 4.72
CA PHE A 23 5.78 -23.51 4.04
C PHE A 23 5.66 -22.15 4.72
N TRP A 24 6.69 -21.33 4.54
CA TRP A 24 6.65 -19.93 4.90
C TRP A 24 7.61 -19.13 4.03
N ASP A 25 7.33 -17.85 3.90
CA ASP A 25 8.25 -16.88 3.35
C ASP A 25 8.17 -15.56 4.11
N VAL A 26 9.29 -14.86 4.09
CA VAL A 26 9.41 -13.51 4.61
C VAL A 26 10.27 -12.72 3.65
N ALA A 27 9.85 -11.49 3.35
CA ALA A 27 10.61 -10.56 2.54
C ALA A 27 10.56 -9.17 3.17
N PHE A 28 11.66 -8.45 3.04
CA PHE A 28 11.79 -7.04 3.38
C PHE A 28 12.12 -6.28 2.10
N TYR A 29 11.57 -5.09 1.98
CA TYR A 29 11.83 -4.23 0.82
C TYR A 29 12.09 -2.80 1.25
N ASN A 30 12.91 -2.11 0.46
CA ASN A 30 13.09 -0.68 0.54
C ASN A 30 13.18 -0.10 -0.88
N ARG A 31 12.27 0.83 -1.18
CA ARG A 31 12.07 1.39 -2.52
C ARG A 31 12.08 2.90 -2.44
N ASN A 32 13.02 3.53 -3.13
CA ASN A 32 13.15 4.97 -3.24
C ASN A 32 12.63 5.41 -4.60
N PHE A 33 11.55 6.18 -4.58
CA PHE A 33 10.91 6.71 -5.76
C PHE A 33 11.37 8.15 -6.01
N THR A 34 11.64 8.47 -7.27
CA THR A 34 12.02 9.81 -7.73
C THR A 34 11.11 10.26 -8.86
N ASN A 35 10.69 11.53 -8.83
CA ASN A 35 9.75 12.12 -9.78
C ASN A 35 8.38 11.39 -9.82
N ILE A 36 7.84 11.02 -8.66
CA ILE A 36 6.57 10.26 -8.57
C ILE A 36 5.45 10.99 -9.30
N PHE A 37 4.52 10.31 -9.95
CA PHE A 37 3.37 11.00 -10.52
C PHE A 37 2.31 11.36 -9.46
N SER A 38 1.75 12.56 -9.57
CA SER A 38 0.48 12.93 -8.92
C SER A 38 -0.45 13.50 -9.98
N SER A 39 -1.73 13.14 -9.87
CA SER A 39 -2.77 13.64 -10.76
C SER A 39 -3.75 14.49 -9.96
N THR A 40 -4.05 15.68 -10.49
CA THR A 40 -5.09 16.56 -9.94
C THR A 40 -6.19 16.74 -10.96
N TYR A 41 -7.44 16.68 -10.49
CA TYR A 41 -8.61 16.91 -11.35
C TYR A 41 -9.05 18.37 -11.23
N ASN A 42 -9.14 19.05 -12.37
CA ASN A 42 -9.69 20.39 -12.43
C ASN A 42 -11.16 20.31 -12.85
N SER A 43 -12.08 20.57 -11.91
CA SER A 43 -13.53 20.51 -12.14
C SER A 43 -14.07 21.65 -13.01
N ILE A 44 -13.32 22.72 -13.22
CA ILE A 44 -13.71 23.86 -14.06
C ILE A 44 -13.41 23.56 -15.54
N SER A 45 -12.25 22.97 -15.83
CA SER A 45 -11.86 22.60 -17.19
C SER A 45 -12.25 21.16 -17.58
N GLY A 46 -12.62 20.34 -16.60
CA GLY A 46 -12.92 18.91 -16.79
C GLY A 46 -11.68 18.06 -17.07
N LEU A 47 -10.47 18.59 -16.90
CA LEU A 47 -9.21 17.94 -17.25
C LEU A 47 -8.51 17.36 -16.02
N THR A 48 -7.92 16.18 -16.17
CA THR A 48 -6.95 15.62 -15.22
C THR A 48 -5.54 16.01 -15.67
N LEU A 49 -4.80 16.66 -14.79
CA LEU A 49 -3.42 17.07 -15.01
C LEU A 49 -2.49 16.15 -14.21
N THR A 50 -1.51 15.54 -14.88
CA THR A 50 -0.48 14.73 -14.24
C THR A 50 0.83 15.50 -14.18
N GLU A 51 1.45 15.49 -13.01
CA GLU A 51 2.72 16.17 -12.73
C GLU A 51 3.65 15.30 -11.89
N ASN A 52 4.93 15.68 -11.82
CA ASN A 52 5.87 15.04 -10.92
C ASN A 52 5.75 15.63 -9.50
N ALA A 53 5.41 14.77 -8.57
CA ALA A 53 5.07 14.96 -7.17
C ALA A 53 6.22 14.59 -6.22
N GLY A 54 7.43 15.01 -6.59
CA GLY A 54 8.63 14.83 -5.77
C GLY A 54 9.08 13.38 -5.60
N ASN A 55 9.65 13.10 -4.42
CA ASN A 55 10.27 11.82 -4.07
C ASN A 55 9.57 11.23 -2.84
N ALA A 56 9.59 9.90 -2.73
CA ALA A 56 9.04 9.18 -1.59
C ALA A 56 9.80 7.87 -1.37
N THR A 57 9.70 7.33 -0.16
CA THR A 57 10.30 6.04 0.20
C THR A 57 9.21 5.12 0.71
N SER A 58 9.13 3.93 0.10
CA SER A 58 8.29 2.83 0.55
C SER A 58 9.17 1.72 1.11
N ARG A 59 8.95 1.37 2.36
CA ARG A 59 9.68 0.30 3.04
C ARG A 59 8.72 -0.56 3.83
N GLY A 60 9.04 -1.84 3.96
CA GLY A 60 8.12 -2.75 4.62
C GLY A 60 8.58 -4.18 4.59
N PHE A 61 7.65 -5.04 4.97
CA PHE A 61 7.84 -6.48 4.90
C PHE A 61 6.55 -7.16 4.44
N THR A 62 6.73 -8.37 3.92
CA THR A 62 5.65 -9.32 3.65
C THR A 62 6.01 -10.63 4.31
N LEU A 63 5.05 -11.29 4.91
CA LEU A 63 5.16 -12.65 5.42
C LEU A 63 4.01 -13.48 4.87
N GLY A 64 4.29 -14.73 4.57
CA GLY A 64 3.33 -15.68 4.07
C GLY A 64 3.62 -17.06 4.64
N GLY A 65 2.60 -17.90 4.74
CA GLY A 65 2.82 -19.27 5.16
C GLY A 65 1.56 -20.11 5.17
N GLY A 66 1.75 -21.40 5.33
CA GLY A 66 0.67 -22.35 5.49
C GLY A 66 1.15 -23.69 6.00
N VAL A 67 0.22 -24.44 6.57
CA VAL A 67 0.44 -25.73 7.21
C VAL A 67 -0.72 -26.68 6.91
N ASN A 68 -0.38 -27.93 6.58
CA ASN A 68 -1.31 -29.04 6.53
C ASN A 68 -1.58 -29.48 7.97
N LEU A 69 -2.82 -29.29 8.42
CA LEU A 69 -3.28 -29.69 9.74
C LEU A 69 -3.84 -31.13 9.69
N PRO A 70 -3.94 -31.81 10.84
CA PRO A 70 -4.65 -33.08 10.94
C PRO A 70 -6.11 -32.97 10.45
N TYR A 71 -6.72 -34.13 10.20
CA TYR A 71 -8.14 -34.22 9.79
C TYR A 71 -8.48 -33.46 8.51
N HIS A 72 -7.55 -33.40 7.55
CA HIS A 72 -7.76 -32.80 6.23
C HIS A 72 -7.97 -31.27 6.24
N PHE A 73 -7.52 -30.59 7.30
CA PHE A 73 -7.52 -29.13 7.35
C PHE A 73 -6.22 -28.54 6.78
N GLN A 74 -6.33 -27.34 6.23
CA GLN A 74 -5.21 -26.54 5.77
C GLN A 74 -5.39 -25.12 6.31
N LEU A 75 -4.37 -24.59 6.96
CA LEU A 75 -4.34 -23.21 7.42
C LEU A 75 -3.29 -22.47 6.60
N GLN A 76 -3.65 -21.36 5.99
CA GLN A 76 -2.72 -20.52 5.25
C GLN A 76 -3.04 -19.05 5.43
N GLY A 77 -2.05 -18.20 5.24
CA GLY A 77 -2.24 -16.77 5.37
C GLY A 77 -1.03 -15.97 4.93
N ASN A 78 -1.22 -14.67 4.91
CA ASN A 78 -0.17 -13.70 4.68
C ASN A 78 -0.45 -12.42 5.46
N ALA A 79 0.59 -11.65 5.71
CA ALA A 79 0.47 -10.31 6.24
C ALA A 79 1.57 -9.42 5.66
N GLY A 80 1.34 -8.12 5.67
CA GLY A 80 2.31 -7.15 5.22
C GLY A 80 2.20 -5.85 6.00
N TYR A 81 3.33 -5.18 6.10
CA TYR A 81 3.42 -3.81 6.59
C TYR A 81 4.10 -2.94 5.54
N THR A 82 3.56 -1.74 5.32
CA THR A 82 4.04 -0.76 4.34
C THR A 82 4.12 0.61 5.00
N HIS A 83 5.33 1.13 5.12
CA HIS A 83 5.60 2.51 5.49
C HIS A 83 5.97 3.30 4.24
N PHE A 84 5.04 4.12 3.73
CA PHE A 84 5.24 4.87 2.51
C PHE A 84 5.03 6.37 2.74
N VAL A 85 6.12 7.14 2.68
CA VAL A 85 6.11 8.58 3.00
C VAL A 85 6.86 9.38 1.95
N TYR A 86 6.42 10.63 1.72
CA TYR A 86 7.16 11.60 0.93
C TYR A 86 8.49 11.94 1.62
N THR A 87 9.56 12.10 0.85
CA THR A 87 10.90 12.41 1.38
C THR A 87 11.35 13.84 1.10
N LYS A 88 10.63 14.55 0.24
CA LYS A 88 10.90 15.96 -0.09
C LYS A 88 9.62 16.76 -0.11
N ASN A 89 9.73 18.01 0.32
CA ASN A 89 8.65 18.98 0.13
C ASN A 89 8.47 19.25 -1.35
N PHE A 90 7.23 19.33 -1.81
CA PHE A 90 6.94 19.78 -3.17
C PHE A 90 5.59 20.49 -3.22
N CYS A 91 5.43 21.24 -4.31
CA CYS A 91 4.31 22.13 -4.54
C CYS A 91 3.59 21.62 -5.79
N SER A 92 2.35 21.16 -5.65
CA SER A 92 1.52 20.76 -6.81
C SER A 92 1.12 21.96 -7.66
N ILE A 93 0.55 21.73 -8.84
CA ILE A 93 0.03 22.79 -9.70
C ILE A 93 -1.03 23.67 -9.02
N SER A 94 -1.69 23.15 -7.98
CA SER A 94 -2.72 23.86 -7.21
C SER A 94 -2.15 24.70 -6.05
N CYS A 95 -0.83 24.67 -5.83
CA CYS A 95 -0.19 25.39 -4.75
C CYS A 95 0.19 26.82 -5.12
N ASN A 96 0.35 27.66 -4.10
CA ASN A 96 1.03 28.95 -4.20
C ASN A 96 2.44 28.80 -3.57
N PRO A 97 3.53 28.82 -4.35
CA PRO A 97 4.90 28.66 -3.83
C PRO A 97 5.30 29.71 -2.80
N GLN A 98 4.68 30.90 -2.84
CA GLN A 98 4.89 31.98 -1.89
C GLN A 98 4.09 31.81 -0.59
N ASN A 99 3.19 30.82 -0.52
CA ASN A 99 2.46 30.44 0.70
C ASN A 99 2.59 28.93 0.96
N PRO A 100 3.68 28.47 1.58
CA PRO A 100 3.97 27.05 1.84
C PRO A 100 3.04 26.41 2.89
N SER A 101 2.10 27.16 3.46
CA SER A 101 1.03 26.68 4.34
C SER A 101 -0.31 26.52 3.61
N GLY A 102 -0.34 26.82 2.30
CA GLY A 102 -1.53 26.79 1.47
C GLY A 102 -1.88 25.39 0.94
N ALA A 103 -3.08 25.30 0.36
CA ALA A 103 -3.55 24.12 -0.37
C ALA A 103 -2.52 23.65 -1.42
N GLY A 104 -2.36 22.34 -1.61
CA GLY A 104 -1.48 21.81 -2.65
C GLY A 104 0.00 21.65 -2.27
N PHE A 105 0.38 21.98 -1.04
CA PHE A 105 1.74 21.77 -0.53
C PHE A 105 1.88 20.39 0.13
N PHE A 106 2.91 19.65 -0.25
CA PHE A 106 3.27 18.36 0.34
C PHE A 106 4.54 18.53 1.15
N THR A 107 4.58 17.97 2.35
CA THR A 107 5.74 18.01 3.24
C THR A 107 6.40 16.64 3.37
N SER A 108 7.71 16.66 3.57
CA SER A 108 8.48 15.46 3.90
C SER A 108 7.94 14.82 5.18
N GLY A 109 7.82 13.50 5.17
CA GLY A 109 7.22 12.71 6.25
C GLY A 109 5.71 12.51 6.13
N MET A 110 5.01 13.23 5.24
CA MET A 110 3.61 12.94 4.96
C MET A 110 3.45 11.54 4.39
N TRP A 111 2.46 10.80 4.89
CA TRP A 111 2.09 9.50 4.36
C TRP A 111 1.58 9.62 2.93
N ARG A 112 1.82 8.59 2.13
CA ARG A 112 1.14 8.44 0.85
C ARG A 112 -0.34 8.12 1.12
N PRO A 113 -1.28 8.80 0.44
CA PRO A 113 -2.69 8.56 0.66
C PRO A 113 -3.12 7.27 -0.04
N ASN A 114 -4.21 6.67 0.44
CA ASN A 114 -4.87 5.49 -0.13
C ASN A 114 -3.95 4.25 -0.18
N ILE A 115 -3.07 4.14 0.82
CA ILE A 115 -2.19 2.99 1.02
C ILE A 115 -2.36 2.54 2.47
N PRO A 116 -2.99 1.38 2.70
CA PRO A 116 -3.08 0.77 4.02
C PRO A 116 -1.69 0.45 4.55
N ALA A 117 -1.43 0.83 5.79
CA ALA A 117 -0.14 0.52 6.42
C ALA A 117 0.02 -0.99 6.67
N GLU A 118 -1.07 -1.70 6.88
CA GLU A 118 -1.10 -3.11 7.24
C GLU A 118 -2.15 -3.85 6.40
N THR A 119 -1.83 -5.05 5.97
CA THR A 119 -2.79 -5.97 5.35
C THR A 119 -2.55 -7.37 5.89
N ALA A 120 -3.61 -8.16 6.02
CA ALA A 120 -3.50 -9.55 6.41
C ALA A 120 -4.63 -10.38 5.79
N ASN A 121 -4.34 -11.65 5.51
CA ASN A 121 -5.30 -12.62 5.01
C ASN A 121 -5.08 -13.94 5.74
N LEU A 122 -6.16 -14.62 6.09
CA LEU A 122 -6.13 -15.94 6.74
C LEU A 122 -7.20 -16.83 6.13
N GLU A 123 -6.87 -18.08 5.85
CA GLU A 123 -7.79 -19.08 5.34
C GLU A 123 -7.64 -20.38 6.13
N LEU A 124 -8.77 -20.91 6.58
CA LEU A 124 -8.90 -22.28 7.06
C LEU A 124 -9.75 -23.07 6.08
N ALA A 125 -9.16 -24.05 5.40
CA ALA A 125 -9.84 -24.91 4.44
C ALA A 125 -9.92 -26.36 4.94
N TYR A 126 -10.99 -27.05 4.59
CA TYR A 126 -11.15 -28.49 4.75
C TYR A 126 -11.20 -29.15 3.37
N VAL A 127 -10.38 -30.18 3.14
CA VAL A 127 -10.29 -30.85 1.83
C VAL A 127 -10.24 -32.37 1.98
N ARG A 128 -11.40 -33.04 1.82
CA ARG A 128 -11.47 -34.51 1.89
C ARG A 128 -12.27 -35.11 0.74
N GLY A 129 -11.57 -35.60 -0.28
CA GLY A 129 -12.19 -36.22 -1.45
C GLY A 129 -13.12 -35.23 -2.17
N PRO A 130 -14.43 -35.51 -2.32
CA PRO A 130 -15.36 -34.58 -2.96
C PRO A 130 -15.81 -33.42 -2.05
N TRP A 131 -15.48 -33.45 -0.75
CA TRP A 131 -15.91 -32.43 0.21
C TRP A 131 -14.85 -31.34 0.35
N TYR A 132 -15.25 -30.10 0.08
CA TYR A 132 -14.45 -28.89 0.26
C TYR A 132 -15.28 -27.80 0.94
N GLY A 133 -14.65 -27.05 1.82
CA GLY A 133 -15.18 -25.81 2.36
C GLY A 133 -14.06 -24.98 2.98
N SER A 134 -14.19 -23.66 2.97
CA SER A 134 -13.19 -22.77 3.59
C SER A 134 -13.85 -21.60 4.30
N VAL A 135 -13.12 -21.05 5.26
CA VAL A 135 -13.44 -19.77 5.89
C VAL A 135 -12.24 -18.87 5.66
N GLN A 136 -12.47 -17.69 5.11
CA GLN A 136 -11.42 -16.74 4.78
C GLN A 136 -11.68 -15.40 5.47
N GLU A 137 -10.65 -14.84 6.09
CA GLU A 137 -10.62 -13.51 6.65
C GLU A 137 -9.66 -12.65 5.83
N HIS A 138 -10.11 -11.47 5.43
CA HIS A 138 -9.29 -10.43 4.82
C HIS A 138 -9.33 -9.20 5.71
N TYR A 139 -8.16 -8.66 6.03
CA TYR A 139 -8.00 -7.44 6.83
C TYR A 139 -7.20 -6.40 6.06
N THR A 140 -7.72 -5.18 6.05
CA THR A 140 -7.05 -3.99 5.52
C THR A 140 -6.99 -2.96 6.64
N GLY A 141 -5.78 -2.50 6.97
CA GLY A 141 -5.55 -1.47 7.97
C GLY A 141 -6.02 -0.09 7.52
N SER A 142 -5.88 0.90 8.41
CA SER A 142 -6.23 2.28 8.10
C SER A 142 -5.34 2.87 7.01
N GLU A 143 -5.90 3.79 6.23
CA GLU A 143 -5.18 4.55 5.21
C GLU A 143 -5.50 6.04 5.32
N TYR A 144 -4.53 6.90 5.02
CA TYR A 144 -4.78 8.34 4.93
C TYR A 144 -5.50 8.68 3.63
N LEU A 145 -6.43 9.62 3.68
CA LEU A 145 -7.18 10.05 2.50
C LEU A 145 -6.47 11.21 1.79
N SER A 146 -6.56 11.26 0.47
CA SER A 146 -6.16 12.44 -0.30
C SER A 146 -7.27 13.49 -0.34
N ASN A 147 -6.88 14.76 -0.33
CA ASN A 147 -7.80 15.85 -0.60
C ASN A 147 -8.20 15.79 -2.08
N TYR A 148 -9.51 15.82 -2.36
CA TYR A 148 -10.04 15.69 -3.71
C TYR A 148 -9.53 16.78 -4.68
N PHE A 149 -9.41 18.03 -4.22
CA PHE A 149 -9.05 19.16 -5.07
C PHE A 149 -7.55 19.29 -5.28
N THR A 150 -6.74 18.91 -4.29
CA THR A 150 -5.29 19.17 -4.30
C THR A 150 -4.44 17.91 -4.43
N GLY A 151 -5.01 16.73 -4.22
CA GLY A 151 -4.29 15.46 -4.15
C GLY A 151 -3.42 15.28 -2.91
N VAL A 152 -3.29 16.31 -2.05
CA VAL A 152 -2.46 16.30 -0.84
C VAL A 152 -3.04 15.34 0.18
N THR A 153 -2.19 14.55 0.84
CA THR A 153 -2.60 13.69 1.95
C THR A 153 -3.20 14.53 3.09
N THR A 154 -4.39 14.15 3.54
CA THR A 154 -5.08 14.78 4.67
C THR A 154 -4.67 14.12 5.99
N ASN A 155 -4.99 14.75 7.11
CA ASN A 155 -4.88 14.12 8.43
C ASN A 155 -6.05 13.18 8.75
N GLN A 156 -6.99 13.00 7.81
CA GLN A 156 -8.11 12.08 7.96
C GLN A 156 -7.70 10.69 7.47
N GLN A 157 -8.17 9.67 8.17
CA GLN A 157 -7.96 8.28 7.81
C GLN A 157 -9.29 7.59 7.59
N LEU A 158 -9.34 6.74 6.57
CA LEU A 158 -10.33 5.67 6.52
C LEU A 158 -9.91 4.61 7.54
N GLY A 159 -10.84 4.19 8.40
CA GLY A 159 -10.58 3.14 9.38
C GLY A 159 -10.29 1.81 8.70
N GLY A 160 -9.49 0.97 9.35
CA GLY A 160 -9.28 -0.40 8.89
C GLY A 160 -10.57 -1.23 8.97
N TYR A 161 -10.68 -2.24 8.13
CA TYR A 161 -11.83 -3.12 8.06
C TYR A 161 -11.41 -4.58 7.81
N GLY A 162 -12.27 -5.50 8.23
CA GLY A 162 -12.14 -6.92 7.97
C GLY A 162 -13.38 -7.46 7.26
N THR A 163 -13.20 -8.43 6.37
CA THR A 163 -14.29 -9.15 5.71
C THR A 163 -14.10 -10.65 5.86
N LEU A 164 -15.19 -11.37 6.12
CA LEU A 164 -15.20 -12.81 6.27
C LEU A 164 -15.99 -13.45 5.11
N ASN A 165 -15.38 -14.42 4.43
CA ASN A 165 -15.94 -15.17 3.31
C ASN A 165 -16.06 -16.66 3.66
N LEU A 166 -17.08 -17.33 3.10
CA LEU A 166 -17.45 -18.73 3.32
C LEU A 166 -17.67 -19.44 1.98
#